data_AF-A0A183F6U2-F1
#
_entry.id   AF-A0A183F6U2-F1
#
_cell.length_a   1.000
_cell.length_b   1.000
_cell.length_c   1.000
_cell.angle_alpha   90.00
_cell.angle_beta   90.00
_cell.angle_gamma   90.00
#
_symmetry.space_group_name_H-M   'P 1'
#
loop_
_entity.id
_entity.type
_entity.pdbx_description
1 polymer ?
#
loop_
_entity_poly.entity_id
_entity_poly.type
_entity_poly.pdbx_seq_one_letter_code
_entity_poly.pdbx_strand_id
1 'polypeptide(L)'
;MFYQRFCQRFSHSIRQDVATNPKELLQFLKLNRGLFFIRSNKVTLVKNRPSEDGSENGSDEGDLESNNNSVFPLDQNALARIHFVKALKPAQELVERLLQDIHNQERKVVGLDFKTVTVGIDGELFLSLCVVATQSQIGVFDLASSDVIIMESGLRDILENDKITKVIHDARRVGSLLAHKYAVHMVNIFDTQVAHSVLQHEKFGKPLHDLRSISFVNLQRVYYPQSIMLSDVTPRKLSQSPK
;
A
#
# COMPACT_ATOMS: atom_id res chain seq x y z
N MET A 1 -31.38 -12.87 -0.49
CA MET A 1 -30.87 -13.74 -1.57
C MET A 1 -29.37 -13.55 -1.84
N PHE A 2 -28.91 -12.40 -2.34
CA PHE A 2 -27.48 -12.22 -2.69
C PHE A 2 -26.52 -12.35 -1.50
N TYR A 3 -26.81 -11.66 -0.38
CA TYR A 3 -26.00 -11.75 0.84
C TYR A 3 -25.89 -13.19 1.38
N GLN A 4 -26.98 -13.97 1.32
CA GLN A 4 -26.98 -15.37 1.75
C GLN A 4 -26.07 -16.23 0.87
N ARG A 5 -26.08 -16.01 -0.46
CA ARG A 5 -25.16 -16.69 -1.39
C ARG A 5 -23.70 -16.27 -1.15
N PHE A 6 -23.45 -15.01 -0.83
CA PHE A 6 -22.14 -14.53 -0.40
C PHE A 6 -21.66 -15.24 0.89
N CYS A 7 -22.55 -15.38 1.89
CA CYS A 7 -22.28 -16.13 3.12
C CYS A 7 -21.99 -17.62 2.89
N GLN A 8 -22.68 -18.24 1.93
CA GLN A 8 -22.47 -19.65 1.57
C GLN A 8 -21.20 -19.87 0.75
N ARG A 9 -20.82 -18.91 -0.09
CA ARG A 9 -19.68 -19.03 -1.01
C ARG A 9 -18.33 -18.72 -0.36
N PHE A 10 -18.32 -17.86 0.65
CA PHE A 10 -17.10 -17.36 1.29
C PHE A 10 -17.13 -17.60 2.81
N SER A 11 -16.03 -18.12 3.35
CA SER A 11 -15.87 -18.38 4.78
C SER A 11 -16.00 -17.10 5.61
N HIS A 12 -16.31 -17.22 6.90
CA HIS A 12 -16.37 -16.06 7.79
C HIS A 12 -15.05 -15.26 7.80
N SER A 13 -13.90 -15.93 7.76
CA SER A 13 -12.59 -15.29 7.71
C SER A 13 -12.38 -14.41 6.48
N ILE A 14 -12.97 -14.78 5.34
CA ILE A 14 -12.94 -13.96 4.11
C ILE A 14 -13.99 -12.85 4.18
N ARG A 15 -15.17 -13.15 4.73
CA ARG A 15 -16.28 -12.20 4.77
C ARG A 15 -16.05 -11.05 5.75
N GLN A 16 -15.42 -11.29 6.90
CA GLN A 16 -15.15 -10.22 7.88
C GLN A 16 -14.29 -9.08 7.31
N ASP A 17 -13.52 -9.39 6.27
CA ASP A 17 -12.61 -8.48 5.57
C ASP A 17 -13.29 -7.70 4.43
N VAL A 18 -14.51 -8.08 4.05
CA VAL A 18 -15.26 -7.51 2.93
C VAL A 18 -16.59 -6.91 3.42
N ALA A 19 -17.39 -7.71 4.12
CA ALA A 19 -18.66 -7.33 4.71
C ALA A 19 -19.18 -8.37 5.70
N THR A 20 -19.55 -7.91 6.90
CA THR A 20 -20.19 -8.74 7.95
C THR A 20 -21.71 -8.64 7.97
N ASN A 21 -22.27 -7.72 7.18
CA ASN A 21 -23.71 -7.52 7.05
C ASN A 21 -24.09 -7.07 5.62
N PRO A 22 -25.39 -7.14 5.24
CA PRO A 22 -25.84 -6.78 3.91
C PRO A 22 -25.53 -5.33 3.50
N LYS A 23 -25.53 -4.39 4.46
CA LYS A 23 -25.27 -2.97 4.19
C LYS A 23 -23.80 -2.76 3.83
N GLU A 24 -22.89 -3.38 4.57
CA GLU A 24 -21.45 -3.38 4.27
C GLU A 24 -21.16 -4.03 2.91
N LEU A 25 -21.85 -5.13 2.56
CA LEU A 25 -21.64 -5.79 1.27
C LEU A 25 -22.08 -4.90 0.12
N LEU A 26 -23.23 -4.24 0.24
CA LEU A 26 -23.69 -3.29 -0.75
C LEU A 26 -22.76 -2.07 -0.85
N GLN A 27 -22.22 -1.61 0.28
CA GLN A 27 -21.25 -0.51 0.34
C GLN A 27 -19.96 -0.89 -0.37
N PHE A 28 -19.41 -2.07 -0.10
CA PHE A 28 -18.22 -2.61 -0.75
C PHE A 28 -18.42 -2.66 -2.27
N LEU A 29 -19.54 -3.19 -2.74
CA LEU A 29 -19.84 -3.27 -4.17
C LEU A 29 -19.98 -1.89 -4.82
N LYS A 30 -20.61 -0.92 -4.14
CA LYS A 30 -20.77 0.45 -4.63
C LYS A 30 -19.45 1.24 -4.68
N LEU A 31 -18.53 0.98 -3.75
CA LEU A 31 -17.19 1.57 -3.75
C LEU A 31 -16.32 1.00 -4.88
N ASN A 32 -16.65 -0.20 -5.38
CA ASN A 32 -15.88 -0.92 -6.41
C ASN A 32 -16.64 -1.00 -7.75
N ARG A 33 -17.34 0.08 -8.16
CA ARG A 33 -18.16 0.11 -9.40
C ARG A 33 -17.39 -0.11 -10.70
N GLY A 34 -16.10 0.24 -10.73
CA GLY A 34 -15.21 -0.07 -11.86
C GLY A 34 -14.92 -1.57 -12.03
N LEU A 35 -15.20 -2.39 -11.01
CA LEU A 35 -15.00 -3.84 -11.03
C LEU A 35 -16.31 -4.63 -11.06
N PHE A 36 -17.32 -4.13 -10.38
CA PHE A 36 -18.59 -4.81 -10.23
C PHE A 36 -19.69 -4.04 -10.93
N PHE A 37 -20.26 -4.68 -11.96
CA PHE A 37 -21.51 -4.26 -12.52
C PHE A 37 -22.66 -4.81 -11.68
N ILE A 38 -23.44 -3.91 -11.08
CA ILE A 38 -24.56 -4.24 -10.20
C ILE A 38 -25.85 -3.91 -10.95
N ARG A 39 -26.66 -4.93 -11.24
CA ARG A 39 -28.01 -4.75 -11.83
C ARG A 39 -29.03 -5.53 -11.04
N SER A 40 -29.93 -4.82 -10.38
CA SER A 40 -30.96 -5.38 -9.49
C SER A 40 -30.32 -6.30 -8.43
N ASN A 41 -30.57 -7.61 -8.49
CA ASN A 41 -30.09 -8.60 -7.52
C ASN A 41 -28.86 -9.38 -8.02
N LYS A 42 -28.25 -8.96 -9.13
CA LYS A 42 -27.13 -9.63 -9.78
C LYS A 42 -25.91 -8.74 -9.75
N VAL A 43 -24.78 -9.34 -9.37
CA VAL A 43 -23.45 -8.73 -9.41
C VAL A 43 -22.62 -9.52 -10.40
N THR A 44 -22.02 -8.84 -11.36
CA THR A 44 -21.11 -9.42 -12.36
C THR A 44 -19.81 -8.64 -12.38
N LEU A 45 -18.71 -9.31 -12.73
CA LEU A 45 -17.45 -8.62 -12.98
C LEU A 45 -17.55 -7.84 -14.29
N VAL A 46 -17.04 -6.62 -14.30
CA VAL A 46 -16.78 -5.86 -15.52
C VAL A 46 -15.65 -6.58 -16.24
N LYS A 47 -15.93 -7.21 -17.39
CA LYS A 47 -14.90 -7.83 -18.23
C LYS A 47 -14.27 -6.72 -19.08
N ASN A 48 -12.98 -6.47 -18.93
CA ASN A 48 -12.22 -5.69 -19.89
C ASN A 48 -12.37 -6.35 -21.26
N ARG A 49 -13.06 -5.71 -22.20
CA ARG A 49 -12.97 -6.08 -23.61
C ARG A 49 -11.56 -5.70 -24.07
N PRO A 50 -10.79 -6.57 -24.73
CA PRO A 50 -9.76 -6.08 -25.64
C PRO A 50 -10.46 -5.26 -26.71
N SER A 51 -9.90 -4.09 -27.02
CA SER A 51 -10.37 -3.17 -28.04
C SER A 51 -10.49 -3.88 -29.38
N GLU A 52 -11.71 -4.08 -29.86
CA GLU A 52 -12.02 -4.24 -31.28
C GLU A 52 -12.78 -3.00 -31.74
N ASP A 53 -12.29 -2.42 -32.83
CA ASP A 53 -12.88 -1.31 -33.56
C ASP A 53 -14.36 -1.54 -33.87
N GLY A 54 -15.17 -0.49 -33.71
CA GLY A 54 -16.55 -0.48 -34.19
C GLY A 54 -17.44 0.50 -33.46
N SER A 55 -17.45 1.75 -33.95
CA SER A 55 -18.51 2.78 -33.89
C SER A 55 -19.79 2.43 -33.12
N GLU A 56 -20.14 3.24 -32.10
CA GLU A 56 -21.40 4.00 -32.06
C GLU A 56 -21.46 4.97 -30.86
N ASN A 57 -22.12 6.10 -31.10
CA ASN A 57 -22.13 7.33 -30.32
C ASN A 57 -22.64 7.23 -28.87
N GLY A 58 -22.02 8.01 -27.99
CA GLY A 58 -22.54 8.35 -26.67
C GLY A 58 -21.59 9.31 -25.95
N SER A 59 -21.89 10.60 -26.01
CA SER A 59 -21.23 11.66 -25.25
C SER A 59 -21.49 11.46 -23.76
N ASP A 60 -20.43 11.26 -22.97
CA ASP A 60 -20.44 11.54 -21.54
C ASP A 60 -19.05 12.03 -21.15
N GLU A 61 -18.94 13.32 -20.85
CA GLU A 61 -17.74 13.91 -20.26
C GLU A 61 -17.62 13.38 -18.82
N GLY A 62 -16.71 12.42 -18.64
CA GLY A 62 -16.30 11.94 -17.34
C GLY A 62 -14.79 11.78 -17.34
N ASP A 63 -14.13 12.53 -16.46
CA ASP A 63 -12.68 12.59 -16.31
C ASP A 63 -11.98 11.24 -16.46
N LEU A 64 -10.99 11.21 -17.34
CA LEU A 64 -10.05 10.11 -17.52
C LEU A 64 -9.24 9.94 -16.23
N GLU A 65 -9.76 9.15 -15.27
CA GLU A 65 -8.93 8.57 -14.23
C GLU A 65 -7.91 7.65 -14.91
N SER A 66 -6.67 8.14 -15.00
CA SER A 66 -5.52 7.41 -15.52
C SER A 66 -5.38 6.09 -14.76
N ASN A 67 -5.68 5.00 -15.46
CA ASN A 67 -5.65 3.65 -14.92
C ASN A 67 -4.19 3.25 -14.67
N ASN A 68 -3.69 3.41 -13.43
CA ASN A 68 -2.29 3.17 -13.04
C ASN A 68 -1.80 1.71 -13.22
N ASN A 69 -2.65 0.80 -13.68
CA ASN A 69 -2.33 -0.61 -13.92
C ASN A 69 -1.26 -0.83 -15.01
N SER A 70 -1.07 0.11 -15.93
CA SER A 70 0.01 0.03 -16.92
C SER A 70 1.40 0.27 -16.31
N VAL A 71 1.46 0.82 -15.09
CA VAL A 71 2.70 1.32 -14.51
C VAL A 71 3.39 0.29 -13.59
N PHE A 72 2.65 -0.69 -13.07
CA PHE A 72 3.22 -1.76 -12.22
C PHE A 72 2.67 -3.16 -12.55
N PRO A 73 2.94 -3.71 -13.74
CA PRO A 73 2.70 -5.12 -13.98
C PRO A 73 3.62 -5.94 -13.07
N LEU A 74 3.01 -6.77 -12.22
CA LEU A 74 3.68 -7.81 -11.43
C LEU A 74 4.06 -8.96 -12.39
N ASP A 75 5.07 -8.73 -13.24
CA ASP A 75 5.66 -9.77 -14.09
C ASP A 75 6.89 -10.39 -13.40
N GLN A 76 7.43 -11.50 -13.93
CA GLN A 76 8.65 -12.11 -13.39
C GLN A 76 9.88 -11.16 -13.45
N ASN A 77 9.86 -10.09 -14.25
CA ASN A 77 10.87 -9.04 -14.23
C ASN A 77 10.73 -8.09 -13.03
N ALA A 78 9.64 -8.15 -12.27
CA ALA A 78 9.46 -7.35 -11.05
C ALA A 78 10.53 -7.66 -9.98
N LEU A 79 11.03 -8.91 -9.90
CA LEU A 79 12.09 -9.28 -8.96
C LEU A 79 13.43 -8.59 -9.29
N ALA A 80 13.72 -8.35 -10.57
CA ALA A 80 14.95 -7.66 -10.99
C ALA A 80 14.99 -6.20 -10.52
N ARG A 81 13.83 -5.64 -10.17
CA ARG A 81 13.66 -4.28 -9.63
C ARG A 81 13.77 -4.22 -8.11
N ILE A 82 13.94 -5.36 -7.41
CA ILE A 82 14.06 -5.43 -5.96
C ILE A 82 15.53 -5.63 -5.58
N HIS A 83 16.06 -4.71 -4.78
CA HIS A 83 17.46 -4.69 -4.37
C HIS A 83 17.57 -4.81 -2.85
N PHE A 84 18.05 -5.96 -2.38
CA PHE A 84 18.26 -6.22 -0.96
C PHE A 84 19.71 -5.92 -0.56
N VAL A 85 19.89 -5.12 0.49
CA VAL A 85 21.21 -4.72 1.02
C VAL A 85 21.29 -4.97 2.51
N LYS A 86 22.45 -5.46 2.96
CA LYS A 86 22.73 -5.82 4.37
C LYS A 86 24.01 -5.22 4.92
N ALA A 87 24.72 -4.44 4.11
CA ALA A 87 26.00 -3.83 4.46
C ALA A 87 26.04 -2.38 3.97
N LEU A 88 26.86 -1.56 4.63
CA LEU A 88 26.90 -0.12 4.40
C LEU A 88 27.20 0.27 2.94
N LYS A 89 28.25 -0.31 2.35
CA LYS A 89 28.68 0.08 1.00
C LYS A 89 27.63 -0.19 -0.09
N PRO A 90 27.02 -1.40 -0.18
CA PRO A 90 25.89 -1.64 -1.08
C PRO A 90 24.67 -0.77 -0.76
N ALA A 91 24.44 -0.41 0.51
CA ALA A 91 23.34 0.46 0.89
C ALA A 91 23.53 1.90 0.38
N GLN A 92 24.75 2.43 0.44
CA GLN A 92 25.10 3.73 -0.15
C GLN A 92 24.84 3.75 -1.66
N GLU A 93 25.33 2.73 -2.38
CA GLU A 93 25.12 2.59 -3.83
C GLU A 93 23.63 2.46 -4.19
N LEU A 94 22.84 1.77 -3.36
CA LEU A 94 21.40 1.68 -3.54
C LEU A 94 20.72 3.03 -3.29
N VAL A 95 21.08 3.75 -2.23
CA VAL A 95 20.53 5.08 -1.93
C VAL A 95 20.81 6.07 -3.06
N GLU A 96 22.02 6.07 -3.61
CA GLU A 96 22.39 6.89 -4.77
C GLU A 96 21.46 6.62 -5.97
N ARG A 97 21.20 5.35 -6.29
CA ARG A 97 20.27 4.96 -7.36
C ARG A 97 18.83 5.37 -7.07
N LEU A 98 18.36 5.20 -5.84
CA LEU A 98 17.01 5.64 -5.44
C LEU A 98 16.87 7.16 -5.57
N LEU A 99 17.88 7.92 -5.14
CA LEU A 99 17.89 9.38 -5.29
C LEU A 99 17.89 9.78 -6.76
N GLN A 100 18.66 9.13 -7.62
CA GLN A 100 18.66 9.39 -9.07
C GLN A 100 17.24 9.23 -9.64
N ASP A 101 16.54 8.14 -9.30
CA ASP A 101 15.16 7.92 -9.73
C ASP A 101 14.22 9.03 -9.25
N ILE A 102 14.31 9.38 -7.97
CA ILE A 102 13.47 10.42 -7.35
C ILE A 102 13.68 11.78 -8.03
N HIS A 103 14.93 12.13 -8.35
CA HIS A 103 15.25 13.39 -9.03
C HIS A 103 14.75 13.45 -10.48
N ASN A 104 14.63 12.30 -11.15
CA ASN A 104 14.12 12.21 -12.51
C ASN A 104 12.58 12.27 -12.58
N GLN A 105 11.87 12.19 -11.45
CA GLN A 105 10.41 12.33 -11.41
C GLN A 105 10.01 13.80 -11.25
N GLU A 106 8.92 14.20 -11.93
CA GLU A 106 8.30 15.52 -11.74
C GLU A 106 7.86 15.71 -10.27
N ARG A 107 7.26 14.67 -9.69
CA ARG A 107 6.89 14.62 -8.27
C ARG A 107 7.84 13.70 -7.52
N LYS A 108 8.53 14.26 -6.53
CA LYS A 108 9.48 13.55 -5.68
C LYS A 108 8.73 12.79 -4.58
N VAL A 109 8.26 11.59 -4.92
CA VAL A 109 7.47 10.75 -4.03
C VAL A 109 8.11 9.38 -3.91
N VAL A 110 8.13 8.82 -2.71
CA VAL A 110 8.55 7.44 -2.45
C VAL A 110 7.50 6.71 -1.62
N GLY A 111 7.30 5.43 -1.92
CA GLY A 111 6.64 4.50 -1.00
C GLY A 111 7.61 4.08 0.10
N LEU A 112 7.14 4.06 1.34
CA LEU A 112 7.96 3.75 2.50
C LEU A 112 7.22 2.80 3.44
N ASP A 113 7.91 1.74 3.86
CA ASP A 113 7.43 0.86 4.92
C ASP A 113 8.60 0.37 5.79
N PHE A 114 8.32 0.07 7.05
CA PHE A 114 9.31 -0.45 7.98
C PHE A 114 8.79 -1.69 8.67
N LYS A 115 9.66 -2.68 8.82
CA LYS A 115 9.40 -3.82 9.68
C LYS A 115 10.01 -3.57 11.05
N THR A 116 9.16 -3.57 12.08
CA THR A 116 9.61 -3.58 13.47
C THR A 116 9.51 -4.98 14.08
N VAL A 117 10.42 -5.32 14.97
CA VAL A 117 10.42 -6.53 15.79
C VAL A 117 10.43 -6.13 17.27
N THR A 118 9.69 -6.87 18.08
CA THR A 118 9.69 -6.72 19.55
C THR A 118 10.46 -7.87 20.16
N VAL A 119 11.44 -7.58 21.01
CA VAL A 119 12.33 -8.58 21.62
C VAL A 119 12.36 -8.40 23.14
N GLY A 120 12.51 -9.52 23.85
CA GLY A 120 12.64 -9.53 25.31
C GLY A 120 11.31 -9.44 26.06
N ILE A 121 11.38 -9.67 27.37
CA ILE A 121 10.24 -9.63 28.29
C ILE A 121 9.71 -8.19 28.43
N ASP A 122 10.61 -7.21 28.35
CA ASP A 122 10.29 -5.78 28.47
C ASP A 122 9.72 -5.18 27.17
N GLY A 123 9.70 -5.96 26.08
CA GLY A 123 9.07 -5.57 24.82
C GLY A 123 9.81 -4.48 24.05
N GLU A 124 11.15 -4.47 24.08
CA GLU A 124 11.93 -3.48 23.34
C GLU A 124 11.69 -3.60 21.83
N LEU A 125 11.45 -2.46 21.18
CA LEU A 125 11.14 -2.35 19.76
C LEU A 125 12.40 -2.03 18.94
N PHE A 126 12.61 -2.79 17.86
CA PHE A 126 13.73 -2.63 16.94
C PHE A 126 13.24 -2.50 15.50
N LEU A 127 13.99 -1.79 14.67
CA LEU A 127 13.83 -1.83 13.22
C LEU A 127 14.58 -3.02 12.66
N SER A 128 13.88 -3.89 11.91
CA SER A 128 14.52 -5.00 11.21
C SER A 128 14.69 -4.74 9.73
N LEU A 129 13.72 -4.08 9.09
CA LEU A 129 13.78 -3.77 7.65
C LEU A 129 13.26 -2.36 7.39
N CYS A 130 13.82 -1.70 6.38
CA CYS A 130 13.24 -0.54 5.72
C CYS A 130 13.05 -0.85 4.23
N VAL A 131 11.90 -0.50 3.69
CA VAL A 131 11.59 -0.62 2.26
C VAL A 131 11.34 0.77 1.69
N VAL A 132 12.08 1.12 0.64
CA VAL A 132 11.88 2.35 -0.12
C VAL A 132 11.54 1.97 -1.56
N ALA A 133 10.36 2.37 -2.01
CA ALA A 133 9.89 2.12 -3.37
C ALA A 133 9.86 3.43 -4.16
N THR A 134 10.51 3.44 -5.33
CA THR A 134 10.36 4.47 -6.36
C THR A 134 9.43 3.96 -7.46
N GLN A 135 9.26 4.74 -8.52
CA GLN A 135 8.47 4.33 -9.68
C GLN A 135 9.08 3.13 -10.42
N SER A 136 10.41 2.95 -10.34
CA SER A 136 11.17 2.01 -11.14
C SER A 136 11.78 0.86 -10.33
N GLN A 137 12.01 1.02 -9.03
CA GLN A 137 12.69 0.01 -8.22
C GLN A 137 12.29 0.04 -6.74
N ILE A 138 12.63 -1.03 -6.02
CA ILE A 138 12.40 -1.20 -4.60
C ILE A 138 13.74 -1.50 -3.93
N GLY A 139 14.15 -0.64 -3.01
CA GLY A 139 15.26 -0.87 -2.10
C GLY A 139 14.77 -1.52 -0.80
N VAL A 140 15.40 -2.61 -0.39
CA VAL A 140 15.13 -3.30 0.87
C VAL A 140 16.41 -3.31 1.71
N PHE A 141 16.38 -2.60 2.83
CA PHE A 141 17.51 -2.41 3.73
C PHE A 141 17.33 -3.29 4.96
N ASP A 142 18.27 -4.20 5.19
CA ASP A 142 18.37 -4.96 6.43
C ASP A 142 18.98 -4.12 7.53
N LEU A 143 18.13 -3.65 8.44
CA LEU A 143 18.52 -2.83 9.58
C LEU A 143 18.81 -3.67 10.83
N ALA A 144 18.36 -4.93 10.86
CA ALA A 144 18.68 -5.84 11.96
C ALA A 144 20.17 -6.20 11.98
N SER A 145 20.80 -6.26 10.81
CA SER A 145 22.22 -6.58 10.67
C SER A 145 23.15 -5.42 11.05
N SER A 146 22.74 -4.16 10.84
CA SER A 146 23.56 -3.00 11.16
C SER A 146 22.76 -1.69 11.18
N ASP A 147 22.68 -1.04 12.34
CA ASP A 147 22.08 0.29 12.50
C ASP A 147 22.86 1.38 11.75
N VAL A 148 24.13 1.14 11.39
CA VAL A 148 24.95 2.08 10.60
C VAL A 148 24.32 2.32 9.22
N ILE A 149 23.55 1.36 8.70
CA ILE A 149 22.86 1.52 7.41
C ILE A 149 21.88 2.68 7.47
N ILE A 150 21.07 2.83 8.53
CA ILE A 150 20.13 3.96 8.58
C ILE A 150 20.84 5.30 8.77
N MET A 151 21.97 5.30 9.48
CA MET A 151 22.70 6.51 9.86
C MET A 151 23.65 7.04 8.78
N GLU A 152 24.32 6.15 8.03
CA GLU A 152 25.47 6.52 7.18
C GLU A 152 25.32 6.11 5.71
N SER A 153 24.22 5.42 5.33
CA SER A 153 23.99 5.08 3.92
C SER A 153 23.46 6.24 3.07
N GLY A 154 23.07 7.35 3.71
CA GLY A 154 22.26 8.41 3.11
C GLY A 154 20.75 8.14 3.13
N LEU A 155 20.31 7.00 3.68
CA LEU A 155 18.88 6.72 3.88
C LEU A 155 18.22 7.79 4.76
N ARG A 156 18.92 8.26 5.79
CA ARG A 156 18.52 9.42 6.60
C ARG A 156 18.18 10.63 5.75
N ASP A 157 19.00 10.95 4.73
CA ASP A 157 18.79 12.11 3.87
C ASP A 157 17.48 12.00 3.09
N ILE A 158 17.07 10.80 2.67
CA ILE A 158 15.75 10.60 2.04
C ILE A 158 14.62 10.88 3.06
N LEU A 159 14.76 10.35 4.28
CA LEU A 159 13.73 10.44 5.33
C LEU A 159 13.54 11.88 5.84
N GLU A 160 14.63 12.64 5.98
CA GLU A 160 14.62 14.01 6.53
C GLU A 160 14.49 15.10 5.45
N ASN A 161 14.44 14.75 4.16
CA ASN A 161 14.28 15.72 3.08
C ASN A 161 12.83 16.16 2.89
N ASP A 162 12.57 17.45 3.07
CA ASP A 162 11.25 18.08 2.96
C ASP A 162 10.71 18.15 1.52
N LYS A 163 11.58 18.03 0.51
CA LYS A 163 11.19 18.00 -0.91
C LYS A 163 10.76 16.62 -1.38
N ILE A 164 11.01 15.57 -0.60
CA ILE A 164 10.62 14.20 -0.93
C ILE A 164 9.43 13.83 -0.05
N THR A 165 8.28 13.53 -0.65
CA THR A 165 7.11 13.04 0.08
C THR A 165 7.26 11.54 0.33
N LYS A 166 7.18 11.14 1.59
CA LYS A 166 7.21 9.73 2.01
C LYS A 166 5.78 9.24 2.23
N VAL A 167 5.29 8.38 1.34
CA VAL A 167 3.99 7.75 1.46
C VAL A 167 4.13 6.49 2.30
N ILE A 168 3.50 6.48 3.47
CA ILE A 168 3.59 5.41 4.46
C ILE A 168 2.21 5.13 5.06
N HIS A 169 2.00 3.96 5.62
CA HIS A 169 0.77 3.61 6.33
C HIS A 169 1.03 3.53 7.83
N ASP A 170 0.30 4.32 8.63
CA ASP A 170 0.41 4.34 10.09
C ASP A 170 1.83 4.64 10.60
N ALA A 171 2.32 5.83 10.27
CA ALA A 171 3.71 6.24 10.53
C ALA A 171 4.05 6.44 12.01
N ARG A 172 3.04 6.48 12.91
CA ARG A 172 3.18 6.94 14.30
C ARG A 172 4.23 6.17 15.09
N ARG A 173 4.10 4.84 15.11
CA ARG A 173 4.99 3.97 15.91
C ARG A 173 6.42 4.02 15.39
N VAL A 174 6.59 3.99 14.08
CA VAL A 174 7.93 4.00 13.48
C VAL A 174 8.59 5.38 13.56
N GLY A 175 7.83 6.46 13.38
CA GLY A 175 8.35 7.83 13.56
C GLY A 175 8.86 8.08 14.96
N SER A 176 8.14 7.61 15.98
CA SER A 176 8.62 7.66 17.38
C SER A 176 9.90 6.86 17.57
N LEU A 177 9.96 5.62 17.04
CA LEU A 177 11.16 4.79 17.13
C LEU A 177 12.39 5.43 16.45
N LEU A 178 12.21 5.95 15.24
CA LEU A 178 13.26 6.66 14.48
C LEU A 178 13.80 7.87 15.24
N ALA A 179 12.91 8.71 15.78
CA ALA A 179 13.31 9.89 16.51
C ALA A 179 14.07 9.55 17.81
N HIS A 180 13.58 8.58 18.59
CA HIS A 180 14.16 8.28 19.90
C HIS A 180 15.42 7.41 19.84
N LYS A 181 15.47 6.42 18.95
CA LYS A 181 16.57 5.44 18.89
C LYS A 181 17.67 5.84 17.91
N TYR A 182 17.30 6.51 16.82
CA TYR A 182 18.20 6.80 15.72
C TYR A 182 18.44 8.30 15.50
N ALA A 183 17.74 9.17 16.25
CA ALA A 183 17.76 10.62 16.01
C ALA A 183 17.46 11.00 14.54
N VAL A 184 16.57 10.22 13.91
CA VAL A 184 16.10 10.43 12.54
C VAL A 184 14.66 10.94 12.58
N HIS A 185 14.42 12.09 11.94
CA HIS A 185 13.12 12.75 11.94
C HIS A 185 12.48 12.72 10.54
N MET A 186 11.51 11.83 10.35
CA MET A 186 10.75 11.81 9.11
C MET A 186 9.95 13.11 8.93
N VAL A 187 10.13 13.80 7.80
CA VAL A 187 9.40 15.02 7.43
C VAL A 187 8.61 14.82 6.13
N ASN A 188 7.66 15.71 5.78
CA ASN A 188 6.85 15.59 4.56
C ASN A 188 6.26 14.17 4.37
N ILE A 189 5.54 13.72 5.39
CA ILE A 189 4.92 12.39 5.45
C ILE A 189 3.48 12.47 4.95
N PHE A 190 3.14 11.59 4.01
CA PHE A 190 1.76 11.33 3.61
C PHE A 190 1.31 10.00 4.24
N ASP A 191 0.57 10.07 5.35
CA ASP A 191 0.05 8.88 6.03
C ASP A 191 -1.28 8.44 5.40
N THR A 192 -1.26 7.30 4.74
CA THR A 192 -2.42 6.75 4.02
C THR A 192 -3.56 6.32 4.95
N GLN A 193 -3.28 5.96 6.21
CA GLN A 193 -4.32 5.65 7.20
C GLN A 193 -5.07 6.92 7.58
N VAL A 194 -4.35 8.02 7.82
CA VAL A 194 -4.92 9.33 8.14
C VAL A 194 -5.70 9.88 6.95
N ALA A 195 -5.12 9.83 5.75
CA ALA A 195 -5.78 10.27 4.53
C ALA A 195 -7.13 9.56 4.31
N HIS A 196 -7.18 8.23 4.54
CA HIS A 196 -8.44 7.50 4.46
C HIS A 196 -9.46 7.97 5.51
N SER A 197 -9.04 8.21 6.76
CA SER A 197 -9.95 8.72 7.80
C SER A 197 -10.51 10.10 7.44
N VAL A 198 -9.71 11.00 6.88
CA VAL A 198 -10.17 12.33 6.41
C VAL A 198 -11.22 12.19 5.31
N LEU A 199 -10.96 11.36 4.29
CA LEU A 199 -11.92 11.11 3.22
C LEU A 199 -13.24 10.50 3.74
N GLN A 200 -13.16 9.63 4.74
CA GLN A 200 -14.36 9.05 5.37
C GLN A 200 -15.13 10.09 6.21
N HIS A 201 -14.43 11.01 6.87
CA HIS A 201 -15.06 12.13 7.58
C HIS A 201 -15.80 13.04 6.60
N GLU A 202 -15.15 13.49 5.53
CA GLU A 202 -15.75 14.36 4.51
C GLU A 202 -16.97 13.72 3.86
N LYS A 203 -16.90 12.41 3.57
CA LYS A 203 -17.97 11.70 2.87
C LYS A 203 -19.18 11.38 3.74
N PHE A 204 -18.99 11.15 5.04
CA PHE A 204 -20.05 10.64 5.92
C PHE A 204 -20.37 11.53 7.12
N GLY A 205 -19.64 12.62 7.32
CA GLY A 205 -19.82 13.56 8.43
C GLY A 205 -19.49 12.99 9.81
N LYS A 206 -18.86 11.82 9.90
CA LYS A 206 -18.52 11.18 11.18
C LYS A 206 -17.28 11.82 11.78
N PRO A 207 -17.26 12.21 13.07
CA PRO A 207 -16.07 12.76 13.70
C PRO A 207 -14.86 11.84 13.56
N LEU A 208 -13.67 12.42 13.32
CA LEU A 208 -12.44 11.64 13.10
C LEU A 208 -12.10 10.69 14.25
N HIS A 209 -12.40 11.07 15.49
CA HIS A 209 -12.14 10.25 16.68
C HIS A 209 -13.05 9.02 16.80
N ASP A 210 -14.19 9.00 16.09
CA ASP A 210 -15.11 7.86 16.05
C ASP A 210 -14.77 6.87 14.94
N LEU A 211 -13.88 7.24 14.02
CA LEU A 211 -13.49 6.40 12.89
C LEU A 211 -12.48 5.35 13.33
N ARG A 212 -12.80 4.10 13.04
CA ARG A 212 -11.84 3.00 13.21
C ARG A 212 -10.74 3.08 12.16
N SER A 213 -9.50 2.94 12.59
CA SER A 213 -8.33 2.86 11.72
C SER A 213 -8.47 1.74 10.71
N ILE A 214 -8.25 2.05 9.43
CA ILE A 214 -8.17 1.05 8.36
C ILE A 214 -6.80 0.38 8.40
N SER A 215 -6.75 -0.94 8.19
CA SER A 215 -5.48 -1.66 8.00
C SER A 215 -4.97 -1.47 6.57
N PHE A 216 -3.66 -1.61 6.35
CA PHE A 216 -3.08 -1.50 5.01
C PHE A 216 -3.71 -2.47 4.00
N VAL A 217 -4.00 -3.71 4.40
CA VAL A 217 -4.67 -4.70 3.54
C VAL A 217 -6.08 -4.25 3.17
N ASN A 218 -6.85 -3.69 4.11
CA ASN A 218 -8.18 -3.16 3.82
C ASN A 218 -8.11 -1.90 2.96
N LEU A 219 -7.10 -1.06 3.17
CA LEU A 219 -6.84 0.11 2.33
C LEU A 219 -6.59 -0.31 0.87
N GLN A 220 -5.77 -1.34 0.65
CA GLN A 220 -5.55 -1.92 -0.67
C GLN A 220 -6.85 -2.45 -1.29
N ARG A 221 -7.74 -3.07 -0.52
CA ARG A 221 -9.06 -3.52 -1.01
C ARG A 221 -9.96 -2.37 -1.44
N VAL A 222 -9.80 -1.18 -0.85
CA VAL A 222 -10.60 0.00 -1.18
C VAL A 222 -10.06 0.70 -2.43
N TYR A 223 -8.74 0.89 -2.54
CA TYR A 223 -8.14 1.74 -3.58
C TYR A 223 -7.39 0.98 -4.68
N TYR A 224 -7.04 -0.29 -4.45
CA TYR A 224 -6.35 -1.13 -5.44
C TYR A 224 -6.87 -2.59 -5.42
N PRO A 225 -8.19 -2.80 -5.57
CA PRO A 225 -8.83 -4.12 -5.42
C PRO A 225 -8.35 -5.19 -6.40
N GLN A 226 -7.73 -4.80 -7.53
CA GLN A 226 -7.26 -5.70 -8.57
C GLN A 226 -5.97 -6.45 -8.20
N SER A 227 -5.07 -5.84 -7.42
CA SER A 227 -3.79 -6.48 -7.05
C SER A 227 -3.95 -7.72 -6.19
N ILE A 228 -4.96 -7.74 -5.33
CA ILE A 228 -5.26 -8.87 -4.45
C ILE A 228 -5.91 -10.02 -5.24
N MET A 229 -6.57 -9.73 -6.36
CA MET A 229 -7.13 -10.75 -7.25
C MET A 229 -6.11 -11.32 -8.24
N LEU A 230 -5.02 -10.58 -8.52
CA LEU A 230 -3.94 -11.00 -9.40
C LEU A 230 -2.74 -11.62 -8.64
N SER A 231 -2.68 -11.46 -7.31
CA SER A 231 -1.71 -12.18 -6.51
C SER A 231 -2.14 -13.64 -6.37
N ASP A 232 -1.46 -14.55 -7.07
CA ASP A 232 -1.58 -16.01 -6.84
C ASP A 232 -1.17 -16.41 -5.40
N VAL A 233 -0.59 -15.47 -4.65
CA VAL A 233 -0.14 -15.64 -3.27
C VAL A 233 -1.21 -15.13 -2.32
N THR A 234 -1.82 -16.05 -1.58
CA THR A 234 -2.67 -15.70 -0.42
C THR A 234 -1.88 -14.76 0.51
N PRO A 235 -2.41 -13.58 0.89
CA PRO A 235 -1.75 -12.70 1.85
C PRO A 235 -1.42 -13.47 3.14
N ARG A 236 -0.12 -13.58 3.45
CA ARG A 236 0.40 -14.30 4.62
C ARG A 236 1.29 -13.38 5.43
N LYS A 237 1.33 -13.59 6.75
CA LYS A 237 2.35 -12.94 7.59
C LYS A 237 3.72 -13.48 7.17
N LEU A 238 4.73 -12.62 7.08
CA LEU A 238 6.13 -13.00 6.80
C LEU A 238 6.66 -14.13 7.72
N SER A 239 6.06 -14.31 8.90
CA SER A 239 6.37 -15.38 9.85
C SER A 239 5.79 -16.75 9.47
N GLN A 240 5.03 -16.85 8.38
CA GLN A 240 4.40 -18.09 7.94
C GLN A 240 5.12 -18.60 6.69
N SER A 241 5.69 -19.79 6.78
CA SER A 241 6.28 -20.47 5.64
C SER A 241 5.22 -20.71 4.56
N PRO A 242 5.57 -20.58 3.27
CA PRO A 242 4.70 -21.05 2.21
C PRO A 242 4.47 -22.56 2.39
N LYS A 243 3.20 -22.96 2.28
CA LYS A 243 2.84 -24.36 2.01
C LYS A 243 3.10 -24.64 0.54
#